data_AF-A0A2U9PPX2-F1
#
_entry.id   AF-A0A2U9PPX2-F1
#
_cell.length_a   1.000
_cell.length_b   1.000
_cell.length_c   1.000
_cell.angle_alpha   90.00
_cell.angle_beta   90.00
_cell.angle_gamma   90.00
#
_symmetry.space_group_name_H-M   'P 1'
#
loop_
_entity.id
_entity.type
_entity.pdbx_description
1 polymer ?
#
loop_
_entity_poly.entity_id
_entity_poly.type
_entity_poly.pdbx_seq_one_letter_code
_entity_poly.pdbx_strand_id
1 'polypeptide(L)'
;MTEAIDFDEMNRAVIKEFRETGGKAGGVFEGKPLVLVHHVGAKSGKQRIAPLVPLLDGDRIYIFASKGGADTNPDWYHNLVANPDTVVELGSETFPVKARVLSGDERDEIYAKQVALEPQFGDYQRKTTRVIPVIELQRV
;
A
#
# COMPACT_ATOMS: atom_id res chain seq x y z
N MET A 1 11.56 3.89 -27.40
CA MET A 1 10.15 3.71 -27.04
C MET A 1 10.14 2.77 -25.85
N THR A 2 10.06 3.30 -24.63
CA THR A 2 9.86 2.50 -23.43
C THR A 2 8.36 2.25 -23.33
N GLU A 3 7.93 0.99 -23.49
CA GLU A 3 6.56 0.61 -23.15
C GLU A 3 6.29 1.06 -21.71
N ALA A 4 5.24 1.87 -21.54
CA ALA A 4 4.80 2.23 -20.21
C ALA A 4 4.32 0.95 -19.53
N ILE A 5 4.91 0.62 -18.38
CA ILE A 5 4.46 -0.51 -17.56
C ILE A 5 2.96 -0.31 -17.27
N ASP A 6 2.10 -1.20 -17.78
CA ASP A 6 0.68 -1.21 -17.43
C ASP A 6 0.53 -1.80 -16.02
N PHE A 7 0.65 -0.91 -15.03
CA PHE A 7 0.46 -1.27 -13.63
C PHE A 7 -0.94 -1.82 -13.36
N ASP A 8 -1.96 -1.44 -14.13
CA ASP A 8 -3.31 -1.98 -13.97
C ASP A 8 -3.34 -3.46 -14.41
N GLU A 9 -2.63 -3.82 -15.48
CA GLU A 9 -2.52 -5.22 -15.91
C GLU A 9 -1.73 -6.10 -14.95
N MET A 10 -0.56 -5.62 -14.51
CA MET A 10 0.24 -6.34 -13.52
C MET A 10 -0.54 -6.53 -12.21
N ASN A 11 -1.27 -5.51 -11.76
CA ASN A 11 -2.10 -5.61 -10.57
C ASN A 11 -3.23 -6.64 -10.73
N ARG A 12 -3.84 -6.78 -11.92
CA ARG A 12 -4.90 -7.78 -12.14
C ARG A 12 -4.43 -9.21 -11.86
N ALA A 13 -3.22 -9.56 -12.28
CA ALA A 13 -2.66 -10.89 -12.04
C ALA A 13 -2.44 -11.14 -10.54
N VAL A 14 -1.83 -10.17 -9.84
CA VAL A 14 -1.59 -10.24 -8.39
C VAL A 14 -2.90 -10.33 -7.60
N ILE A 15 -3.91 -9.53 -7.97
CA ILE A 15 -5.24 -9.56 -7.32
C ILE A 15 -5.90 -10.93 -7.48
N LYS A 16 -5.81 -11.52 -8.67
CA LYS A 16 -6.36 -12.85 -8.94
C LYS A 16 -5.67 -13.89 -8.07
N GLU A 17 -4.34 -13.92 -8.07
CA GLU A 17 -3.56 -14.87 -7.27
C GLU A 17 -3.81 -14.71 -5.76
N PHE A 18 -3.86 -13.46 -5.27
CA PHE A 18 -4.20 -13.14 -3.89
C PHE A 18 -5.52 -13.79 -3.46
N ARG A 19 -6.57 -13.63 -4.27
CA ARG A 19 -7.90 -14.18 -3.96
C ARG A 19 -7.96 -15.70 -4.06
N GLU A 20 -7.21 -16.31 -4.99
CA GLU A 20 -7.16 -17.76 -5.18
C GLU A 20 -6.38 -18.49 -4.08
N THR A 21 -5.39 -17.83 -3.47
CA THR A 21 -4.50 -18.43 -2.47
C THR A 21 -4.83 -18.06 -1.03
N GLY A 22 -5.90 -17.28 -0.81
CA GLY A 22 -6.29 -16.81 0.52
C GLY A 22 -5.36 -15.75 1.08
N GLY A 23 -4.77 -14.91 0.22
CA GLY A 23 -4.05 -13.71 0.60
C GLY A 23 -2.57 -13.67 0.25
N LYS A 24 -2.09 -14.54 -0.64
CA LYS A 24 -0.67 -14.65 -1.03
C LYS A 24 -0.49 -14.39 -2.51
N ALA A 25 0.70 -13.93 -2.91
CA ALA A 25 1.06 -13.83 -4.32
C ALA A 25 2.56 -14.05 -4.50
N GLY A 26 2.97 -14.52 -5.67
CA GLY A 26 4.37 -14.70 -6.02
C GLY A 26 5.10 -13.40 -6.39
N GLY A 27 6.26 -13.55 -7.00
CA GLY A 27 7.06 -12.42 -7.51
C GLY A 27 7.53 -11.49 -6.39
N VAL A 28 7.30 -10.19 -6.54
CA VAL A 28 7.74 -9.19 -5.55
C VAL A 28 7.02 -9.28 -4.19
N PHE A 29 5.93 -10.04 -4.12
CA PHE A 29 5.13 -10.27 -2.90
C PHE A 29 5.41 -11.62 -2.25
N GLU A 30 6.25 -12.46 -2.85
CA GLU A 30 6.52 -13.80 -2.34
C GLU A 30 7.12 -13.76 -0.92
N GLY A 31 6.51 -14.52 -0.01
CA GLY A 31 6.92 -14.58 1.40
C GLY A 31 6.56 -13.34 2.24
N LYS A 32 5.84 -12.36 1.68
CA LYS A 32 5.46 -11.12 2.37
C LYS A 32 3.98 -11.07 2.70
N PRO A 33 3.57 -10.35 3.77
CA PRO A 33 2.18 -9.95 3.92
C PRO A 33 1.72 -9.14 2.72
N LEU A 34 0.46 -9.30 2.33
CA LEU A 34 -0.14 -8.59 1.21
C LEU A 34 -1.53 -8.09 1.61
N VAL A 35 -1.84 -6.84 1.27
CA VAL A 35 -3.16 -6.25 1.41
C VAL A 35 -3.60 -5.67 0.06
N LEU A 36 -4.86 -5.89 -0.32
CA LEU A 36 -5.46 -5.19 -1.45
C LEU A 36 -6.23 -3.98 -0.93
N VAL A 37 -5.81 -2.79 -1.33
CA VAL A 37 -6.46 -1.53 -0.91
C VAL A 37 -7.32 -1.03 -2.05
N HIS A 38 -8.63 -0.97 -1.82
CA HIS A 38 -9.56 -0.33 -2.74
C HIS A 38 -9.39 1.18 -2.64
N HIS A 39 -9.50 1.88 -3.77
CA HIS A 39 -9.47 3.34 -3.77
C HIS A 39 -10.20 3.92 -4.98
N VAL A 40 -10.75 5.12 -4.80
CA VAL A 40 -11.47 5.85 -5.85
C VAL A 40 -10.59 6.96 -6.39
N GLY A 41 -10.38 7.01 -7.70
CA GLY A 41 -9.60 8.08 -8.34
C GLY A 41 -10.17 9.46 -7.99
N ALA A 42 -9.45 10.28 -7.22
CA ALA A 42 -9.94 11.55 -6.69
C ALA A 42 -10.41 12.54 -7.78
N LYS A 43 -9.81 12.46 -8.97
CA LYS A 43 -10.19 13.27 -10.14
C LYS A 43 -11.15 12.56 -11.09
N SER A 44 -11.10 11.23 -11.16
CA SER A 44 -11.74 10.44 -12.22
C SER A 44 -12.96 9.66 -11.78
N GLY A 45 -13.17 9.47 -10.47
CA GLY A 45 -14.22 8.61 -9.92
C GLY A 45 -14.01 7.11 -10.17
N LYS A 46 -12.92 6.70 -10.85
CA LYS A 46 -12.70 5.29 -11.20
C LYS A 46 -12.30 4.46 -10.00
N GLN A 47 -12.96 3.31 -9.82
CA GLN A 47 -12.59 2.29 -8.84
C GLN A 47 -11.30 1.60 -9.25
N ARG A 48 -10.39 1.43 -8.29
CA ARG A 48 -9.06 0.83 -8.48
C ARG A 48 -8.66 0.04 -7.25
N ILE A 49 -7.73 -0.88 -7.42
CA ILE A 49 -7.20 -1.71 -6.34
C ILE A 49 -5.67 -1.67 -6.40
N ALA A 50 -5.03 -1.41 -5.27
CA ALA A 50 -3.59 -1.41 -5.13
C ALA A 50 -3.13 -2.59 -4.24
N PRO A 51 -2.39 -3.57 -4.77
CA PRO A 51 -1.68 -4.57 -3.97
C PRO A 51 -0.47 -3.94 -3.29
N LEU A 52 -0.38 -4.02 -1.96
CA LEU A 52 0.67 -3.40 -1.15
C LEU A 52 1.22 -4.39 -0.12
N VAL A 53 2.50 -4.25 0.22
CA VAL A 53 3.09 -4.92 1.40
C VAL A 53 2.78 -4.05 2.63
N PRO A 54 1.93 -4.50 3.57
CA PRO A 54 1.66 -3.77 4.80
C PRO A 54 2.65 -4.12 5.91
N LEU A 55 2.66 -3.31 6.96
CA LEU A 55 3.09 -3.70 8.30
C LEU A 55 1.86 -4.14 9.08
N LEU A 56 1.91 -5.34 9.66
CA LEU A 56 0.90 -5.83 10.60
C LEU A 56 1.49 -5.76 12.01
N ASP A 57 0.94 -4.90 12.87
CA ASP A 57 1.37 -4.68 14.25
C ASP A 57 0.18 -4.93 15.19
N GLY A 58 0.01 -6.19 15.61
CA GLY A 58 -1.21 -6.65 16.26
C GLY A 58 -2.42 -6.49 15.34
N ASP A 59 -3.45 -5.78 15.81
CA ASP A 59 -4.66 -5.48 15.03
C ASP A 59 -4.51 -4.23 14.12
N ARG A 60 -3.35 -3.57 14.15
CA ARG A 60 -3.09 -2.35 13.37
C ARG A 60 -2.45 -2.71 12.04
N ILE A 61 -2.93 -2.07 10.98
CA ILE A 61 -2.46 -2.26 9.60
C ILE A 61 -1.90 -0.94 9.11
N TYR A 62 -0.67 -0.94 8.61
CA TYR A 62 -0.06 0.23 7.99
C TYR A 62 0.39 -0.05 6.56
N ILE A 63 0.19 0.94 5.70
CA ILE A 63 0.66 0.92 4.31
C ILE A 63 1.59 2.11 4.06
N PHE A 64 2.46 1.94 3.06
CA PHE A 64 3.58 2.82 2.82
C PHE A 64 3.52 3.34 1.39
N ALA A 65 3.39 4.66 1.22
CA ALA A 65 3.35 5.32 -0.08
C ALA A 65 4.76 5.45 -0.69
N SER A 66 5.51 4.34 -0.73
CA SER A 66 6.92 4.32 -1.10
C SER A 66 7.16 4.48 -2.59
N LYS A 67 6.34 3.83 -3.44
CA LYS A 67 6.47 3.84 -4.91
C LYS A 67 7.92 3.58 -5.36
N GLY A 68 8.60 2.65 -4.69
CA GLY A 68 10.00 2.31 -4.95
C GLY A 68 11.03 3.44 -4.71
N GLY A 69 10.65 4.50 -3.99
CA GLY A 69 11.48 5.69 -3.80
C GLY A 69 11.35 6.71 -4.94
N ALA A 70 10.30 6.66 -5.75
CA ALA A 70 10.04 7.67 -6.78
C ALA A 70 9.79 9.07 -6.17
N ASP A 71 10.09 10.12 -6.92
CA ASP A 71 9.95 11.53 -6.52
C ASP A 71 8.51 11.97 -6.22
N THR A 72 7.52 11.19 -6.68
CA THR A 72 6.10 11.47 -6.47
C THR A 72 5.45 10.38 -5.63
N ASN A 73 4.41 10.77 -4.89
CA ASN A 73 3.54 9.81 -4.23
C ASN A 73 2.77 8.97 -5.29
N PRO A 74 2.34 7.74 -4.95
CA PRO A 74 1.48 6.95 -5.81
C PRO A 74 0.06 7.53 -5.85
N ASP A 75 -0.66 7.32 -6.95
CA ASP A 75 -2.01 7.89 -7.10
C ASP A 75 -2.97 7.43 -6.01
N TRP A 76 -2.84 6.18 -5.54
CA TRP A 76 -3.66 5.66 -4.45
C TRP A 76 -3.50 6.48 -3.15
N TYR A 77 -2.34 7.07 -2.89
CA TYR A 77 -2.15 7.93 -1.71
C TYR A 77 -3.05 9.17 -1.79
N HIS A 78 -3.02 9.87 -2.92
CA HIS A 78 -3.87 11.04 -3.14
C HIS A 78 -5.37 10.69 -3.11
N ASN A 79 -5.71 9.49 -3.59
CA ASN A 79 -7.07 8.98 -3.57
C ASN A 79 -7.58 8.72 -2.15
N LEU A 80 -6.76 8.11 -1.27
CA LEU A 80 -7.10 7.88 0.13
C LEU A 80 -7.14 9.17 0.96
N VAL A 81 -6.27 10.15 0.65
CA VAL A 81 -6.34 11.47 1.29
C VAL A 81 -7.66 12.17 0.96
N ALA A 82 -8.15 12.04 -0.27
CA ALA A 82 -9.41 12.63 -0.70
C ALA A 82 -10.65 11.85 -0.20
N ASN A 83 -10.57 10.53 -0.17
CA ASN A 83 -11.65 9.62 0.24
C ASN A 83 -11.09 8.58 1.23
N PRO A 84 -11.05 8.90 2.54
CA PRO A 84 -10.39 8.06 3.53
C PRO A 84 -11.18 6.80 3.89
N ASP A 85 -12.50 6.82 3.75
CA ASP A 85 -13.35 5.66 3.99
C ASP A 85 -13.28 4.72 2.77
N THR A 86 -12.76 3.52 2.97
CA THR A 86 -12.55 2.53 1.90
C THR A 86 -12.69 1.10 2.42
N VAL A 87 -12.40 0.12 1.56
CA VAL A 87 -12.39 -1.30 1.87
C VAL A 87 -11.01 -1.89 1.59
N VAL A 88 -10.61 -2.87 2.39
CA VAL A 88 -9.41 -3.65 2.16
C VAL A 88 -9.72 -5.14 2.12
N GLU A 89 -8.88 -5.88 1.41
CA GLU A 89 -8.83 -7.34 1.50
C GLU A 89 -7.51 -7.74 2.16
N LEU A 90 -7.59 -8.53 3.22
CA LEU A 90 -6.44 -9.06 3.96
C LEU A 90 -6.68 -10.53 4.27
N GLY A 91 -5.81 -11.42 3.78
CA GLY A 91 -6.07 -12.85 3.84
C GLY A 91 -7.34 -13.21 3.06
N SER A 92 -8.27 -13.89 3.72
CA SER A 92 -9.61 -14.21 3.19
C SER A 92 -10.70 -13.21 3.61
N GLU A 93 -10.36 -12.16 4.37
CA GLU A 93 -11.33 -11.19 4.87
C GLU A 93 -11.39 -9.96 3.97
N THR A 94 -12.59 -9.37 3.89
CA THR A 94 -12.84 -8.06 3.27
C THR A 94 -13.60 -7.21 4.27
N PHE A 95 -13.08 -6.03 4.61
CA PHE A 95 -13.68 -5.18 5.64
C PHE A 95 -13.47 -3.68 5.38
N PRO A 96 -14.40 -2.83 5.86
CA PRO A 96 -14.26 -1.38 5.76
C PRO A 96 -13.14 -0.88 6.68
N VAL A 97 -12.43 0.14 6.21
CA VAL A 97 -11.41 0.84 6.96
C VAL A 97 -11.50 2.35 6.73
N LYS A 98 -10.95 3.11 7.67
CA LYS A 98 -10.65 4.52 7.50
C LYS A 98 -9.14 4.75 7.43
N ALA A 99 -8.68 5.38 6.36
CA ALA A 99 -7.29 5.72 6.15
C ALA A 99 -6.90 6.98 6.94
N ARG A 100 -5.85 6.88 7.77
CA ARG A 100 -5.28 7.98 8.53
C ARG A 100 -3.80 8.14 8.20
N VAL A 101 -3.42 9.28 7.62
CA VAL A 101 -2.01 9.60 7.36
C VAL A 101 -1.32 9.93 8.68
N LEU A 102 -0.21 9.24 8.96
CA LEU A 102 0.61 9.48 10.14
C LEU A 102 1.55 10.67 9.90
N SER A 103 1.96 11.32 10.98
CA SER A 103 2.89 12.47 10.92
C SER A 103 3.87 12.47 12.10
N GLY A 104 4.97 13.20 11.96
CA GLY A 104 5.99 13.35 13.00
C GLY A 104 6.53 12.01 13.52
N ASP A 105 6.77 11.97 14.83
CA ASP A 105 7.38 10.82 15.50
C ASP A 105 6.59 9.51 15.32
N GLU A 106 5.26 9.58 15.28
CA GLU A 106 4.41 8.39 15.05
C GLU A 106 4.71 7.78 13.67
N ARG A 107 4.85 8.62 12.64
CA ARG A 107 5.21 8.15 11.30
C ARG A 107 6.60 7.52 11.30
N ASP A 108 7.55 8.15 11.96
CA ASP A 108 8.95 7.73 11.93
C ASP A 108 9.18 6.42 12.68
N GLU A 109 8.51 6.21 13.81
CA GLU A 109 8.53 4.95 14.54
C GLU A 109 8.01 3.79 13.67
N ILE A 110 6.83 3.97 13.06
CA ILE A 110 6.22 2.93 12.23
C ILE A 110 7.03 2.65 10.96
N TYR A 111 7.62 3.69 10.34
CA TYR A 111 8.50 3.49 9.20
C TYR A 111 9.77 2.72 9.59
N ALA A 112 10.37 3.03 10.75
CA ALA A 112 11.54 2.31 11.24
C ALA A 112 11.25 0.82 11.49
N LYS A 113 10.07 0.48 12.04
CA LYS A 113 9.61 -0.91 12.18
C LYS A 113 9.55 -1.62 10.83
N GLN A 114 9.00 -0.96 9.81
CA GLN A 114 8.95 -1.53 8.46
C GLN A 114 10.33 -1.75 7.87
N VAL A 115 11.28 -0.82 8.07
CA VAL A 115 12.67 -0.98 7.59
C VAL A 115 13.36 -2.17 8.26
N ALA A 116 13.08 -2.44 9.53
CA ALA A 116 13.65 -3.57 10.25
C ALA A 116 13.19 -4.93 9.68
N LEU A 117 11.95 -5.01 9.18
CA LEU A 117 11.39 -6.23 8.58
C LEU A 117 11.69 -6.33 7.08
N GLU A 118 11.64 -5.20 6.38
CA GLU A 118 11.78 -5.08 4.93
C GLU A 118 12.84 -4.01 4.59
N PRO A 119 14.16 -4.35 4.65
CA PRO A 119 15.25 -3.38 4.49
C PRO A 119 15.20 -2.55 3.20
N GLN A 120 14.54 -3.05 2.15
CA GLN A 120 14.28 -2.33 0.91
C GLN A 120 13.55 -0.99 1.11
N PHE A 121 12.75 -0.83 2.17
CA PHE A 121 12.12 0.44 2.50
C PHE A 121 13.14 1.50 2.92
N GLY A 122 14.25 1.09 3.54
CA GLY A 122 15.38 1.98 3.83
C GLY A 122 16.03 2.49 2.54
N ASP A 123 16.15 1.64 1.51
CA ASP A 123 16.62 2.07 0.19
C ASP A 123 15.65 3.05 -0.47
N TYR A 124 14.34 2.81 -0.37
CA TYR A 124 13.34 3.73 -0.94
C TYR A 124 13.42 5.12 -0.32
N GLN A 125 13.60 5.21 1.00
CA GLN A 125 13.74 6.50 1.68
C GLN A 125 15.03 7.23 1.27
N ARG A 126 16.13 6.50 1.01
CA ARG A 126 17.39 7.11 0.52
C ARG A 126 17.30 7.62 -0.93
N LYS A 127 16.39 7.08 -1.73
CA LYS A 127 16.24 7.42 -3.16
C LYS A 127 15.46 8.70 -3.42
N THR A 128 14.83 9.29 -2.41
CA THR A 128 13.96 10.46 -2.59
C THR A 128 14.16 11.49 -1.47
N THR A 129 13.80 12.74 -1.75
CA THR A 129 13.84 13.84 -0.78
C THR A 129 12.50 14.04 -0.07
N ARG A 130 11.40 13.46 -0.57
CA ARG A 130 10.11 13.52 0.11
C ARG A 130 10.08 12.60 1.32
N VAL A 131 9.35 13.00 2.35
CA VAL A 131 8.97 12.06 3.42
C VAL A 131 7.99 11.05 2.82
N ILE A 132 8.34 9.76 2.83
CA ILE A 132 7.45 8.69 2.36
C ILE A 132 6.27 8.59 3.33
N PRO A 133 5.01 8.83 2.89
CA PRO A 133 3.86 8.76 3.78
C PRO A 133 3.64 7.35 4.33
N VAL A 134 3.24 7.30 5.61
CA VAL A 134 2.73 6.10 6.28
C VAL A 134 1.26 6.34 6.58
N ILE A 135 0.43 5.34 6.29
CA ILE A 135 -1.01 5.43 6.44
C ILE A 135 -1.45 4.26 7.31
N GLU A 136 -2.13 4.55 8.42
CA GLU A 136 -2.84 3.55 9.20
C GLU A 136 -4.21 3.28 8.56
N LEU A 137 -4.59 2.01 8.49
CA LEU A 137 -5.91 1.56 8.06
C LEU A 137 -6.69 1.09 9.28
N GLN A 138 -7.61 1.94 9.76
CA GLN A 138 -8.38 1.70 10.97
C GLN A 138 -9.66 0.93 10.62
N ARG A 139 -9.82 -0.30 11.11
CA ARG A 139 -11.05 -1.09 10.91
C ARG A 139 -12.25 -0.36 11.50
N VAL A 140 -13.35 -0.31 10.74
CA VAL A 140 -14.64 0.31 11.13
C VAL A 140 -15.63 -0.74 11.58
#